data_AF-A0A2E9WMI7-F1
#
_entry.id   AF-A0A2E9WMI7-F1
#
_cell.length_a   1.000
_cell.length_b   1.000
_cell.length_c   1.000
_cell.angle_alpha   90.00
_cell.angle_beta   90.00
_cell.angle_gamma   90.00
#
_symmetry.space_group_name_H-M   'P 1'
#
loop_
_entity.id
_entity.type
_entity.pdbx_description
1 polymer ?
#
loop_
_entity_poly.entity_id
_entity_poly.type
_entity_poly.pdbx_seq_one_letter_code
_entity_poly.pdbx_strand_id
1 'polypeptide(L)'
;MNLFNDKPRTLQYGIIPMAFGLTSVAAYFSGIESLQSLVSPKINREFGLLENAQNVLILAGVVLCVRAARREATTTWRGLFYLAALACLVVFMEEIDWGDHYWSAITGAERAKGETFNLHNQGNINTWLKRAVDLGGVLFFVILPLTKKHFVTRLRLFLPNPYSALTLIAGVIVSSLAHELEDGGFPNNGSLHNNISEFRELFTYTVTLLYVWEVTKRRSGLPDEVVT
;
A
#
# COMPACT_ATOMS: atom_id res chain seq x y z
N MET A 1 23.36 -10.73 3.15
CA MET A 1 22.15 -11.60 3.17
C MET A 1 21.74 -11.82 1.73
N ASN A 2 21.63 -13.07 1.27
CA ASN A 2 21.17 -13.34 -0.09
C ASN A 2 19.63 -13.38 -0.12
N LEU A 3 19.01 -12.33 -0.67
CA LEU A 3 17.55 -12.15 -0.76
C LEU A 3 16.86 -13.14 -1.72
N PHE A 4 17.62 -13.96 -2.45
CA PHE A 4 17.07 -14.88 -3.46
C PHE A 4 17.13 -16.36 -3.03
N ASN A 5 17.75 -16.65 -1.88
CA ASN A 5 17.85 -18.03 -1.38
C ASN A 5 16.58 -18.50 -0.66
N ASP A 6 15.79 -17.60 -0.07
CA ASP A 6 14.50 -17.93 0.58
C ASP A 6 13.36 -17.78 -0.45
N LYS A 7 13.15 -18.84 -1.25
CA LYS A 7 12.15 -18.83 -2.34
C LYS A 7 10.75 -18.37 -1.88
N PRO A 8 10.20 -18.85 -0.74
CA PRO A 8 8.91 -18.35 -0.24
C PRO A 8 8.87 -16.83 -0.04
N ARG A 9 9.91 -16.26 0.59
CA ARG A 9 9.94 -14.81 0.84
C ARG A 9 10.17 -14.01 -0.44
N THR A 10 11.04 -14.47 -1.34
CA THR A 10 11.25 -13.83 -2.64
C THR A 10 9.94 -13.82 -3.44
N LEU A 11 9.19 -14.92 -3.41
CA LEU A 11 7.89 -15.01 -4.06
C LEU A 11 6.90 -14.01 -3.45
N GLN A 12 6.76 -14.00 -2.12
CA GLN A 12 5.79 -13.15 -1.40
C GLN A 12 6.10 -11.65 -1.52
N TYR A 13 7.36 -11.26 -1.35
CA TYR A 13 7.76 -9.85 -1.29
C TYR A 13 8.13 -9.26 -2.65
N GLY A 14 8.62 -10.08 -3.58
CA GLY A 14 9.08 -9.61 -4.89
C GLY A 14 8.14 -10.01 -6.02
N ILE A 15 8.07 -11.32 -6.29
CA ILE A 15 7.46 -11.82 -7.52
C ILE A 15 5.96 -11.54 -7.59
N ILE A 16 5.19 -11.87 -6.54
CA ILE A 16 3.73 -11.65 -6.53
C ILE A 16 3.35 -10.18 -6.76
N PRO A 17 3.86 -9.20 -5.96
CA PRO A 17 3.49 -7.80 -6.17
C PRO A 17 3.98 -7.27 -7.51
N MET A 18 5.18 -7.65 -7.94
CA MET A 18 5.70 -7.24 -9.25
C MET A 18 4.86 -7.79 -10.41
N ALA A 19 4.47 -9.06 -10.35
CA ALA A 19 3.66 -9.69 -11.39
C ALA A 19 2.29 -9.02 -11.49
N PHE A 20 1.65 -8.73 -10.36
CA PHE A 20 0.38 -8.00 -10.34
C PHE A 20 0.55 -6.60 -10.92
N GLY A 21 1.54 -5.82 -10.45
CA GLY A 21 1.79 -4.46 -10.94
C GLY A 21 2.09 -4.41 -12.45
N LEU A 22 2.97 -5.28 -12.95
CA LEU A 22 3.29 -5.37 -14.39
C LEU A 22 2.07 -5.79 -15.22
N THR A 23 1.24 -6.70 -14.71
CA THR A 23 0.01 -7.11 -15.40
C THR A 23 -0.98 -5.95 -15.49
N SER A 24 -1.14 -5.18 -14.41
CA SER A 24 -1.99 -3.98 -14.39
C SER A 24 -1.49 -2.91 -15.34
N VAL A 25 -0.18 -2.63 -15.37
CA VAL A 25 0.43 -1.69 -16.34
C VAL A 25 0.21 -2.17 -17.77
N ALA A 26 0.50 -3.45 -18.06
CA ALA A 26 0.31 -4.02 -19.39
C ALA A 26 -1.15 -3.94 -19.85
N ALA A 27 -2.11 -4.24 -18.97
CA ALA A 27 -3.54 -4.13 -19.26
C ALA A 27 -3.96 -2.68 -19.52
N TYR A 28 -3.46 -1.72 -18.72
CA TYR A 28 -3.80 -0.30 -18.84
C TYR A 28 -3.24 0.36 -20.12
N PHE A 29 -2.02 0.00 -20.53
CA PHE A 29 -1.38 0.53 -21.74
C PHE A 29 -1.56 -0.37 -22.98
N SER A 30 -2.50 -1.33 -22.93
CA SER A 30 -2.69 -2.33 -23.99
C SER A 30 -3.33 -1.80 -25.28
N GLY A 31 -4.01 -0.65 -25.22
CA GLY A 31 -4.92 -0.18 -26.28
C GLY A 31 -6.26 -0.92 -26.36
N ILE A 32 -6.51 -1.89 -25.48
CA ILE A 32 -7.75 -2.66 -25.46
C ILE A 32 -8.69 -2.08 -24.41
N GLU A 33 -9.74 -1.37 -24.84
CA GLU A 33 -10.62 -0.59 -23.96
C GLU A 33 -11.19 -1.36 -22.75
N SER A 34 -11.52 -2.65 -22.93
CA SER A 34 -12.02 -3.49 -21.83
C SER A 34 -10.95 -3.76 -20.76
N LEU A 35 -9.69 -3.97 -21.15
CA LEU A 35 -8.59 -4.17 -20.20
C LEU A 35 -8.23 -2.86 -19.50
N GLN A 36 -8.22 -1.75 -20.22
CA GLN A 36 -7.98 -0.43 -19.65
C GLN A 36 -9.04 -0.08 -18.62
N SER A 37 -10.31 -0.29 -18.97
CA SER A 37 -11.44 -0.01 -18.10
C SER A 37 -11.51 -0.97 -16.90
N LEU A 38 -10.99 -2.20 -17.03
CA LEU A 38 -10.85 -3.11 -15.89
C LEU A 38 -9.85 -2.56 -14.87
N VAL A 39 -8.70 -2.03 -15.33
CA VAL A 39 -7.67 -1.47 -14.43
C VAL A 39 -8.15 -0.15 -13.82
N SER A 40 -8.69 0.74 -14.65
CA SER A 40 -9.15 2.07 -14.26
C SER A 40 -10.21 2.58 -15.24
N PRO A 41 -11.51 2.56 -14.89
CA PRO A 41 -12.60 3.01 -15.76
C PRO A 41 -12.55 4.50 -16.07
N LYS A 42 -12.97 4.90 -17.29
CA LYS A 42 -13.10 6.31 -17.70
C LYS A 42 -14.15 7.08 -16.91
N ILE A 43 -15.26 6.42 -16.56
CA ILE A 43 -16.39 7.05 -15.85
C ILE A 43 -15.95 7.46 -14.45
N ASN A 44 -15.26 6.56 -13.76
CA ASN A 44 -14.71 6.81 -12.45
C ASN A 44 -13.56 5.83 -12.19
N ARG A 45 -12.34 6.35 -12.03
CA ARG A 45 -11.14 5.54 -11.80
C ARG A 45 -11.23 4.72 -10.50
N GLU A 46 -11.95 5.22 -9.50
CA GLU A 46 -12.08 4.68 -8.14
C GLU A 46 -12.74 3.29 -8.13
N PHE A 47 -13.46 2.93 -9.20
CA PHE A 47 -14.07 1.61 -9.38
C PHE A 47 -13.16 0.60 -10.10
N GLY A 48 -11.94 1.01 -10.46
CA GLY A 48 -10.97 0.16 -11.13
C GLY A 48 -10.34 -0.89 -10.24
N LEU A 49 -9.81 -1.94 -10.86
CA LEU A 49 -9.10 -3.01 -10.16
C LEU A 49 -7.89 -2.47 -9.37
N LEU A 50 -7.21 -1.44 -9.87
CA LEU A 50 -6.03 -0.85 -9.21
C LEU A 50 -6.41 -0.27 -7.83
N GLU A 51 -7.34 0.68 -7.83
CA GLU A 51 -7.88 1.37 -6.64
C GLU A 51 -8.52 0.36 -5.66
N ASN A 52 -9.28 -0.61 -6.18
CA ASN A 52 -9.91 -1.62 -5.32
C ASN A 52 -8.89 -2.59 -4.72
N ALA A 53 -7.79 -2.90 -5.42
CA ALA A 53 -6.71 -3.69 -4.85
C ALA A 53 -6.01 -2.93 -3.71
N GLN A 54 -5.74 -1.62 -3.87
CA GLN A 54 -5.22 -0.76 -2.81
C GLN A 54 -6.13 -0.80 -1.57
N ASN A 55 -7.43 -0.58 -1.77
CA ASN A 55 -8.45 -0.62 -0.72
C ASN A 55 -8.51 -1.97 0.00
N VAL A 56 -8.45 -3.10 -0.73
CA VAL A 56 -8.44 -4.44 -0.13
C VAL A 56 -7.18 -4.66 0.72
N LEU A 57 -6.01 -4.20 0.27
CA LEU A 57 -4.76 -4.33 1.03
C LEU A 57 -4.84 -3.56 2.35
N ILE A 58 -5.34 -2.32 2.31
CA ILE A 58 -5.47 -1.48 3.52
C ILE A 58 -6.49 -2.10 4.49
N LEU A 59 -7.66 -2.51 3.98
CA LEU A 59 -8.70 -3.15 4.79
C LEU A 59 -8.22 -4.47 5.42
N ALA A 60 -7.44 -5.27 4.68
CA ALA A 60 -6.79 -6.45 5.22
C ALA A 60 -5.85 -6.10 6.39
N GLY A 61 -5.13 -4.97 6.29
CA GLY A 61 -4.32 -4.41 7.38
C GLY A 61 -5.14 -4.08 8.63
N VAL A 62 -6.30 -3.41 8.45
CA VAL A 62 -7.24 -3.11 9.54
C VAL A 62 -7.70 -4.40 10.22
N VAL A 63 -8.19 -5.37 9.44
CA VAL A 63 -8.71 -6.65 9.97
C VAL A 63 -7.61 -7.41 10.73
N LEU A 64 -6.41 -7.45 10.18
CA LEU A 64 -5.27 -8.12 10.78
C LEU A 64 -4.86 -7.48 12.11
N CYS A 65 -4.75 -6.15 12.16
CA CYS A 65 -4.46 -5.39 13.38
C CYS A 65 -5.55 -5.62 14.46
N VAL A 66 -6.83 -5.53 14.10
CA VAL A 66 -7.93 -5.78 15.05
C VAL A 66 -7.91 -7.22 15.58
N ARG A 67 -7.66 -8.20 14.72
CA ARG A 67 -7.54 -9.61 15.13
C ARG A 67 -6.34 -9.82 16.06
N ALA A 68 -5.20 -9.17 15.79
CA ALA A 68 -4.03 -9.21 16.65
C ALA A 68 -4.34 -8.59 18.02
N ALA A 69 -4.93 -7.39 18.05
CA ALA A 69 -5.32 -6.70 19.28
C ALA A 69 -6.26 -7.55 20.15
N ARG A 70 -7.29 -8.17 19.56
CA ARG A 70 -8.26 -9.01 20.29
C ARG A 70 -7.66 -10.26 20.94
N ARG A 71 -6.53 -10.73 20.42
CA ARG A 71 -5.83 -11.93 20.93
C ARG A 71 -4.65 -11.58 21.84
N GLU A 72 -4.30 -10.31 21.93
CA GLU A 72 -3.12 -9.84 22.64
C GLU A 72 -3.40 -9.71 24.14
N ALA A 73 -2.62 -10.40 24.97
CA ALA A 73 -2.77 -10.40 26.42
C ALA A 73 -2.30 -9.07 27.03
N THR A 74 -1.19 -8.51 26.55
CA THR A 74 -0.60 -7.28 27.10
C THR A 74 -1.35 -6.04 26.62
N THR A 75 -1.75 -5.17 27.56
CA THR A 75 -2.48 -3.92 27.26
C THR A 75 -1.71 -3.01 26.32
N THR A 76 -0.39 -2.91 26.47
CA THR A 76 0.47 -2.09 25.60
C THR A 76 0.41 -2.54 24.15
N TRP A 77 0.66 -3.83 23.87
CA TRP A 77 0.61 -4.36 22.49
C TRP A 77 -0.79 -4.31 21.90
N ARG A 78 -1.81 -4.56 22.73
CA ARG A 78 -3.22 -4.42 22.33
C ARG A 78 -3.50 -3.00 21.88
N GLY A 79 -3.06 -1.99 22.64
CA GLY A 79 -3.16 -0.59 22.28
C GLY A 79 -2.43 -0.25 20.98
N LEU A 80 -1.20 -0.74 20.80
CA LEU A 80 -0.43 -0.54 19.57
C LEU A 80 -1.13 -1.12 18.33
N PHE A 81 -1.69 -2.32 18.43
CA PHE A 81 -2.45 -2.92 17.34
C PHE A 81 -3.74 -2.16 17.03
N TYR A 82 -4.48 -1.68 18.04
CA TYR A 82 -5.65 -0.82 17.79
C TYR A 82 -5.28 0.52 17.17
N LEU A 83 -4.17 1.13 17.61
CA LEU A 83 -3.66 2.35 17.00
C LEU A 83 -3.27 2.13 15.53
N ALA A 84 -2.58 1.03 15.23
CA ALA A 84 -2.25 0.66 13.85
C ALA A 84 -3.51 0.37 13.00
N ALA A 85 -4.53 -0.26 13.58
CA ALA A 85 -5.82 -0.47 12.92
C ALA A 85 -6.50 0.87 12.59
N LEU A 86 -6.51 1.81 13.54
CA LEU A 86 -7.08 3.14 13.35
C LEU A 86 -6.33 3.90 12.25
N ALA A 87 -5.00 3.85 12.24
CA ALA A 87 -4.19 4.48 11.19
C ALA A 87 -4.51 3.89 9.80
N CYS A 88 -4.60 2.56 9.68
CA CYS A 88 -5.00 1.92 8.42
C CYS A 88 -6.43 2.29 8.03
N LEU A 89 -7.34 2.41 8.99
CA LEU A 89 -8.73 2.81 8.73
C LEU A 89 -8.81 4.25 8.22
N VAL A 90 -8.04 5.17 8.80
CA VAL A 90 -7.95 6.55 8.30
C VAL A 90 -7.42 6.56 6.87
N VAL A 91 -6.34 5.85 6.58
CA VAL A 91 -5.80 5.76 5.20
C VAL A 91 -6.83 5.15 4.24
N PHE A 92 -7.56 4.12 4.65
CA PHE A 92 -8.64 3.54 3.85
C PHE A 92 -9.75 4.57 3.56
N MET A 93 -10.17 5.32 4.57
CA MET A 93 -11.19 6.36 4.42
C MET A 93 -10.72 7.48 3.51
N GLU A 94 -9.46 7.90 3.61
CA GLU A 94 -8.86 8.87 2.69
C GLU A 94 -8.83 8.32 1.25
N GLU A 95 -8.38 7.07 1.04
CA GLU A 95 -8.32 6.43 -0.28
C GLU A 95 -9.70 6.40 -0.96
N ILE A 96 -10.77 6.12 -0.21
CA ILE A 96 -12.13 6.11 -0.76
C ILE A 96 -12.82 7.48 -0.75
N ASP A 97 -12.08 8.58 -0.55
CA ASP A 97 -12.62 9.94 -0.39
C ASP A 97 -13.83 10.01 0.56
N TRP A 98 -13.71 9.34 1.70
CA TRP A 98 -14.74 9.19 2.72
C TRP A 98 -16.07 8.60 2.21
N GLY A 99 -16.01 7.88 1.10
CA GLY A 99 -17.13 7.22 0.43
C GLY A 99 -17.92 8.12 -0.53
N ASP A 100 -17.40 9.30 -0.88
CA ASP A 100 -18.13 10.28 -1.70
C ASP A 100 -18.53 9.72 -3.07
N HIS A 101 -17.63 8.99 -3.75
CA HIS A 101 -17.92 8.40 -5.05
C HIS A 101 -19.00 7.32 -4.98
N TYR A 102 -19.07 6.55 -3.89
CA TYR A 102 -20.15 5.59 -3.67
C TYR A 102 -21.48 6.29 -3.40
N TRP A 103 -21.46 7.35 -2.57
CA TRP A 103 -22.64 8.14 -2.29
C TRP A 103 -23.19 8.80 -3.56
N SER A 104 -22.31 9.39 -4.37
CA SER A 104 -22.65 9.99 -5.66
C SER A 104 -23.22 8.97 -6.63
N ALA A 105 -22.60 7.79 -6.74
CA ALA A 105 -23.10 6.71 -7.60
C ALA A 105 -24.49 6.20 -7.20
N ILE A 106 -24.80 6.18 -5.89
CA ILE A 106 -26.11 5.71 -5.38
C ILE A 106 -27.19 6.79 -5.53
N THR A 107 -26.85 8.05 -5.26
CA THR A 107 -27.84 9.14 -5.14
C THR A 107 -27.96 10.01 -6.39
N GLY A 108 -26.97 9.94 -7.30
CA GLY A 108 -26.82 10.89 -8.40
C GLY A 108 -26.42 12.30 -7.95
N ALA A 109 -26.15 12.52 -6.66
CA ALA A 109 -25.69 13.79 -6.15
C ALA A 109 -24.20 13.96 -6.49
N GLU A 110 -23.88 14.95 -7.33
CA GLU A 110 -22.49 15.32 -7.60
C GLU A 110 -22.08 16.50 -6.71
N ARG A 111 -20.86 16.43 -6.18
CA ARG A 111 -20.26 17.58 -5.50
C ARG A 111 -19.93 18.70 -6.48
N ALA A 112 -19.78 19.90 -5.94
CA ALA A 112 -19.21 20.99 -6.71
C ALA A 112 -17.79 20.62 -7.18
N LYS A 113 -17.51 20.83 -8.45
CA LYS A 113 -16.25 20.47 -9.08
C LYS A 113 -15.07 21.13 -8.36
N GLY A 114 -14.16 20.33 -7.82
CA GLY A 114 -12.97 20.79 -7.09
C GLY A 114 -13.05 20.65 -5.56
N GLU A 115 -14.19 20.24 -5.02
CA GLU A 115 -14.30 19.86 -3.60
C GLU A 115 -13.90 18.39 -3.41
N THR A 116 -12.86 18.15 -2.63
CA THR A 116 -12.45 16.81 -2.18
C THR A 116 -12.31 16.83 -0.65
N PHE A 117 -12.82 15.81 0.03
CA PHE A 117 -12.56 15.67 1.47
C PHE A 117 -11.19 15.06 1.74
N ASN A 118 -10.74 14.21 0.83
CA ASN A 118 -9.46 13.54 0.85
C ASN A 118 -8.30 14.55 0.80
N LEU A 119 -7.53 14.61 1.89
CA LEU A 119 -6.30 15.41 2.01
C LEU A 119 -5.24 14.97 0.99
N HIS A 120 -5.23 13.69 0.63
CA HIS A 120 -4.36 13.09 -0.40
C HIS A 120 -4.63 13.64 -1.80
N ASN A 121 -5.82 14.21 -2.04
CA ASN A 121 -6.20 14.83 -3.33
C ASN A 121 -6.08 16.37 -3.32
N GLN A 122 -5.61 16.97 -2.22
CA GLN A 122 -5.51 18.44 -2.10
C GLN A 122 -4.12 18.98 -2.49
N GLY A 123 -4.00 19.42 -3.76
CA GLY A 123 -2.96 20.34 -4.24
C GLY A 123 -1.51 20.02 -3.83
N ASN A 124 -0.79 21.03 -3.32
CA ASN A 124 0.65 20.94 -2.99
C ASN A 124 0.98 20.08 -1.76
N ILE A 125 0.02 19.81 -0.89
CA ILE A 125 0.23 18.95 0.29
C ILE A 125 0.56 17.53 -0.16
N ASN A 126 -0.12 17.07 -1.22
CA ASN A 126 0.09 15.76 -1.82
C ASN A 126 1.57 15.52 -2.19
N THR A 127 2.22 16.49 -2.84
CA THR A 127 3.63 16.37 -3.27
C THR A 127 4.60 16.15 -2.10
N TRP A 128 4.42 16.90 -1.01
CA TRP A 128 5.28 16.76 0.17
C TRP A 128 5.00 15.47 0.93
N LEU A 129 3.72 15.09 1.06
CA LEU A 129 3.33 13.84 1.69
C LEU A 129 3.90 12.64 0.92
N LYS A 130 3.78 12.62 -0.41
CA LYS A 130 4.36 11.57 -1.27
C LYS A 130 5.87 11.44 -1.06
N ARG A 131 6.61 12.55 -1.05
CA ARG A 131 8.07 12.54 -0.79
C ARG A 131 8.41 12.04 0.62
N ALA A 132 7.63 12.43 1.62
CA ALA A 132 7.82 11.99 2.99
C ALA A 132 7.56 10.48 3.14
N VAL A 133 6.52 9.96 2.48
CA VAL A 133 6.20 8.52 2.43
C VAL A 133 7.30 7.76 1.70
N ASP A 134 7.79 8.26 0.56
CA ASP A 134 8.89 7.62 -0.19
C ASP A 134 10.16 7.54 0.65
N LEU A 135 10.59 8.68 1.24
CA LEU A 135 11.78 8.73 2.08
C LEU A 135 11.62 7.85 3.33
N GLY A 136 10.48 7.98 4.02
CA GLY A 136 10.15 7.17 5.19
C GLY A 136 10.14 5.68 4.86
N GLY A 137 9.57 5.30 3.71
CA GLY A 137 9.54 3.93 3.21
C GLY A 137 10.94 3.37 2.97
N VAL A 138 11.83 4.13 2.33
CA VAL A 138 13.23 3.72 2.12
C VAL A 138 13.96 3.58 3.47
N LEU A 139 13.87 4.59 4.33
CA LEU A 139 14.55 4.56 5.64
C LEU A 139 14.05 3.39 6.48
N PHE A 140 12.73 3.18 6.54
CA PHE A 140 12.12 2.16 7.38
C PHE A 140 12.27 0.76 6.78
N PHE A 141 11.87 0.52 5.53
CA PHE A 141 11.82 -0.83 4.94
C PHE A 141 13.12 -1.30 4.29
N VAL A 142 14.06 -0.39 3.98
CA VAL A 142 15.34 -0.76 3.36
C VAL A 142 16.51 -0.59 4.34
N ILE A 143 16.66 0.60 4.93
CA ILE A 143 17.85 0.90 5.75
C ILE A 143 17.75 0.28 7.15
N LEU A 144 16.63 0.48 7.84
CA LEU A 144 16.43 0.00 9.21
C LEU A 144 16.64 -1.52 9.41
N PRO A 145 16.16 -2.43 8.53
CA PRO A 145 16.38 -3.86 8.73
C PRO A 145 17.84 -4.28 8.59
N LEU A 146 18.66 -3.52 7.86
CA LEU A 146 20.10 -3.77 7.71
C LEU A 146 20.88 -3.38 8.98
N THR A 147 20.31 -2.50 9.81
CA THR A 147 20.94 -2.05 11.06
C THR A 147 20.45 -2.82 12.30
N LYS A 148 19.70 -3.92 12.11
CA LYS A 148 19.10 -4.76 13.16
C LYS A 148 20.02 -5.11 14.34
N LYS A 149 21.31 -5.32 14.08
CA LYS A 149 22.29 -5.67 15.12
C LYS A 149 22.43 -4.63 16.23
N HIS A 150 22.14 -3.35 15.93
CA HIS A 150 22.27 -2.24 16.88
C HIS A 150 21.03 -2.03 17.77
N PHE A 151 19.93 -2.74 17.49
CA PHE A 151 18.69 -2.61 18.27
C PHE A 151 18.63 -3.64 19.40
N VAL A 152 18.06 -3.23 20.54
CA VAL A 152 17.73 -4.14 21.64
C VAL A 152 16.62 -5.12 21.23
N THR A 153 16.58 -6.30 21.86
CA THR A 153 15.69 -7.40 21.46
C THR A 153 14.21 -7.00 21.34
N ARG A 154 13.70 -6.13 22.24
CA ARG A 154 12.31 -5.64 22.17
C ARG A 154 12.04 -4.81 20.92
N LEU A 155 12.95 -3.91 20.56
CA LEU A 155 12.80 -3.06 19.38
C LEU A 155 12.95 -3.84 18.07
N ARG A 156 13.67 -4.97 18.08
CA ARG A 156 13.80 -5.84 16.90
C ARG A 156 12.46 -6.42 16.43
N LEU A 157 11.42 -6.42 17.27
CA LEU A 157 10.08 -6.88 16.91
C LEU A 157 9.41 -5.98 15.87
N PHE A 158 9.69 -4.67 15.92
CA PHE A 158 9.16 -3.65 15.01
C PHE A 158 10.02 -3.46 13.76
N LEU A 159 11.17 -4.13 13.65
CA LEU A 159 12.01 -3.97 12.47
C LEU A 159 11.38 -4.69 11.28
N PRO A 160 11.25 -4.07 10.11
CA PRO A 160 10.68 -4.76 8.95
C PRO A 160 11.56 -5.90 8.48
N ASN A 161 11.03 -6.71 7.58
CA ASN A 161 11.84 -7.71 6.91
C ASN A 161 12.80 -7.03 5.93
N PRO A 162 14.07 -7.43 5.83
CA PRO A 162 14.89 -6.94 4.74
C PRO A 162 14.40 -7.38 3.34
N TYR A 163 13.50 -8.39 3.25
CA TYR A 163 12.80 -8.70 1.99
C TYR A 163 11.77 -7.62 1.59
N SER A 164 11.35 -6.72 2.49
CA SER A 164 10.51 -5.55 2.16
C SER A 164 11.13 -4.66 1.10
N ALA A 165 12.47 -4.65 0.99
CA ALA A 165 13.18 -3.96 -0.09
C ALA A 165 12.79 -4.47 -1.49
N LEU A 166 12.49 -5.76 -1.64
CA LEU A 166 12.06 -6.32 -2.93
C LEU A 166 10.72 -5.73 -3.39
N THR A 167 9.78 -5.51 -2.46
CA THR A 167 8.48 -4.88 -2.76
C THR A 167 8.66 -3.44 -3.21
N LEU A 168 9.52 -2.68 -2.53
CA LEU A 168 9.80 -1.29 -2.91
C LEU A 168 10.53 -1.19 -4.25
N ILE A 169 11.52 -2.06 -4.50
CA ILE A 169 12.21 -2.12 -5.80
C ILE A 169 11.21 -2.45 -6.92
N ALA A 170 10.33 -3.43 -6.70
CA ALA A 170 9.28 -3.75 -7.65
C ALA A 170 8.36 -2.54 -7.92
N GLY A 171 8.00 -1.79 -6.86
CA GLY A 171 7.20 -0.59 -7.00
C GLY A 171 7.88 0.52 -7.81
N VAL A 172 9.18 0.72 -7.63
CA VAL A 172 9.96 1.65 -8.45
C VAL A 172 9.98 1.20 -9.90
N ILE A 173 10.28 -0.08 -10.18
CA ILE A 173 10.32 -0.61 -11.55
C ILE A 173 8.97 -0.45 -12.25
N VAL A 174 7.87 -0.84 -11.60
CA VAL A 174 6.52 -0.76 -12.17
C VAL A 174 6.09 0.68 -12.38
N SER A 175 6.33 1.56 -11.41
CA SER A 175 6.00 2.98 -11.51
C SER A 175 6.81 3.68 -12.61
N SER A 176 8.11 3.40 -12.70
CA SER A 176 8.96 3.94 -13.77
C SER A 176 8.47 3.50 -15.15
N LEU A 177 8.16 2.22 -15.33
CA LEU A 177 7.60 1.72 -16.57
C LEU A 177 6.27 2.40 -16.92
N ALA A 178 5.37 2.56 -15.95
CA ALA A 178 4.08 3.22 -16.19
C ALA A 178 4.26 4.68 -16.62
N HIS A 179 5.20 5.41 -16.01
CA HIS A 179 5.53 6.78 -16.42
C HIS A 179 6.16 6.83 -17.82
N GLU A 180 7.11 5.95 -18.12
CA GLU A 180 7.73 5.88 -19.46
C GLU A 180 6.70 5.58 -20.57
N LEU A 181 5.72 4.71 -20.29
CA LEU A 181 4.65 4.41 -21.24
C LEU A 181 3.69 5.59 -21.44
N GLU A 182 3.31 6.29 -20.36
CA GLU A 182 2.49 7.51 -20.45
C GLU A 182 3.23 8.61 -21.24
N ASP A 183 4.49 8.90 -20.90
CA ASP A 183 5.32 9.92 -21.57
C ASP A 183 5.60 9.55 -23.04
N GLY A 184 5.69 8.25 -23.33
CA GLY A 184 5.81 7.71 -24.69
C GLY A 184 4.53 7.78 -25.52
N GLY A 185 3.41 8.22 -24.94
CA GLY A 185 2.12 8.33 -25.62
C GLY A 185 1.47 6.98 -25.93
N PHE A 186 1.76 5.94 -25.14
CA PHE A 186 1.14 4.63 -25.34
C PHE A 186 -0.38 4.72 -25.15
N PRO A 187 -1.16 3.95 -25.93
CA PRO A 187 -2.61 3.98 -25.85
C PRO A 187 -3.13 3.69 -24.45
N ASN A 188 -3.85 4.64 -23.88
CA ASN A 188 -4.57 4.51 -22.62
C ASN A 188 -5.94 5.22 -22.72
N ASN A 189 -6.76 5.08 -21.69
CA ASN A 189 -8.10 5.64 -21.67
C ASN A 189 -8.19 7.02 -20.97
N GLY A 190 -7.06 7.58 -20.52
CA GLY A 190 -6.94 8.88 -19.86
C GLY A 190 -7.38 8.91 -18.39
N SER A 191 -7.92 7.82 -17.84
CA SER A 191 -8.47 7.80 -16.47
C SER A 191 -7.41 8.01 -15.37
N LEU A 192 -6.15 7.67 -15.65
CA LEU A 192 -5.01 7.83 -14.73
C LEU A 192 -4.12 9.01 -15.14
N HIS A 193 -4.57 9.90 -16.02
CA HIS A 193 -3.79 11.07 -16.39
C HIS A 193 -3.51 11.93 -15.14
N ASN A 194 -2.26 12.34 -14.94
CA ASN A 194 -1.72 12.96 -13.71
C ASN A 194 -1.78 12.09 -12.42
N ASN A 195 -2.23 10.84 -12.52
CA ASN A 195 -2.36 9.90 -11.41
C ASN A 195 -1.63 8.57 -11.69
N ILE A 196 -0.61 8.57 -12.55
CA ILE A 196 0.21 7.37 -12.79
C ILE A 196 0.91 6.88 -11.50
N SER A 197 1.07 7.75 -10.50
CA SER A 197 1.60 7.37 -9.20
C SER A 197 0.77 6.32 -8.45
N GLU A 198 -0.50 6.09 -8.81
CA GLU A 198 -1.34 5.04 -8.19
C GLU A 198 -0.69 3.65 -8.27
N PHE A 199 0.03 3.36 -9.37
CA PHE A 199 0.76 2.11 -9.50
C PHE A 199 1.83 1.92 -8.42
N ARG A 200 2.42 3.02 -7.92
CA ARG A 200 3.41 3.00 -6.85
C ARG A 200 2.74 2.82 -5.48
N GLU A 201 1.60 3.48 -5.27
CA GLU A 201 0.84 3.45 -4.01
C GLU A 201 0.41 2.02 -3.64
N LEU A 202 0.03 1.22 -4.65
CA LEU A 202 -0.18 -0.22 -4.52
C LEU A 202 0.98 -0.94 -3.77
N PHE A 203 2.24 -0.61 -4.08
CA PHE A 203 3.39 -1.25 -3.43
C PHE A 203 3.63 -0.73 -2.02
N THR A 204 3.33 0.54 -1.76
CA THR A 204 3.34 1.13 -0.41
C THR A 204 2.35 0.41 0.50
N TYR A 205 1.12 0.17 0.03
CA TYR A 205 0.13 -0.58 0.81
C TYR A 205 0.49 -2.05 0.94
N THR A 206 1.05 -2.65 -0.11
CA THR A 206 1.51 -4.05 -0.05
C THR A 206 2.61 -4.24 1.00
N VAL A 207 3.66 -3.42 0.99
CA VAL A 207 4.77 -3.55 1.95
C VAL A 207 4.30 -3.27 3.38
N THR A 208 3.34 -2.35 3.55
CA THR A 208 2.72 -2.05 4.84
C THR A 208 1.94 -3.24 5.38
N LEU A 209 1.10 -3.89 4.55
CA LEU A 209 0.37 -5.09 4.95
C LEU A 209 1.31 -6.24 5.34
N LEU A 210 2.35 -6.48 4.52
CA LEU A 210 3.36 -7.51 4.80
C LEU A 210 4.09 -7.23 6.13
N TYR A 211 4.41 -5.96 6.40
CA TYR A 211 5.02 -5.54 7.65
C TYR A 211 4.13 -5.80 8.87
N VAL A 212 2.86 -5.37 8.83
CA VAL A 212 1.90 -5.63 9.90
C VAL A 212 1.77 -7.14 10.15
N TRP A 213 1.67 -7.94 9.09
CA TRP A 213 1.61 -9.40 9.17
C TRP A 213 2.82 -10.01 9.87
N GLU A 214 4.02 -9.53 9.57
CA GLU A 214 5.21 -10.01 10.24
C GLU A 214 5.27 -9.62 11.71
N VAL A 215 4.91 -8.38 12.05
CA VAL A 215 4.87 -7.93 13.45
C VAL A 215 3.88 -8.77 14.24
N THR A 216 2.68 -9.00 13.70
CA THR A 216 1.68 -9.88 14.31
C THR A 216 2.22 -11.29 14.51
N LYS A 217 2.80 -11.90 13.46
CA LYS A 217 3.33 -13.28 13.53
C LYS A 217 4.45 -13.42 14.57
N ARG A 218 5.37 -12.45 14.61
CA ARG A 218 6.48 -12.47 15.58
C ARG A 218 5.98 -12.29 17.01
N ARG A 219 5.03 -11.37 17.23
CA ARG A 219 4.47 -11.14 18.57
C ARG A 219 3.71 -12.37 19.07
N SER A 220 2.88 -12.99 18.23
CA SER A 220 2.15 -14.22 18.61
C SER A 220 3.05 -15.42 18.91
N GLY A 221 4.32 -15.40 18.46
CA GLY A 221 5.30 -16.45 18.74
C GLY A 221 6.07 -16.27 20.05
N LEU A 222 5.81 -15.22 20.83
CA LEU A 222 6.54 -14.92 22.07
C LEU A 222 5.66 -15.08 23.31
N PRO A 223 6.19 -15.61 24.43
CA PRO A 223 5.49 -15.63 25.72
C PRO A 223 5.22 -14.20 26.22
N ASP A 224 4.18 -14.03 27.03
CA ASP A 224 3.81 -12.72 27.59
C ASP A 224 4.85 -12.15 28.56
N GLU A 225 5.58 -13.02 29.26
CA GLU A 225 6.61 -12.67 30.25
C GLU A 225 7.88 -12.05 29.63
N VAL A 226 8.12 -12.25 28.33
CA VAL A 226 9.35 -11.81 27.66
C VAL A 226 9.30 -10.32 27.29
N VAL A 227 8.14 -9.68 27.38
CA VAL A 227 7.88 -8.37 26.74
C VAL A 227 7.36 -7.28 27.69
N THR A 228 7.11 -7.57 28.97
CA THR A 228 6.88 -6.56 30.03
C THR A 228 8.16 -5.84 30.40
#